data_AF-A0A396API7-F1
#
_entry.id   AF-A0A396API7-F1
#
_cell.length_a   1.000
_cell.length_b   1.000
_cell.length_c   1.000
_cell.angle_alpha   90.00
_cell.angle_beta   90.00
_cell.angle_gamma   90.00
#
_symmetry.space_group_name_H-M   'P 1'
#
loop_
_entity.id
_entity.type
_entity.pdbx_description
1 polymer ?
#
loop_
_entity_poly.entity_id
_entity_poly.type
_entity_poly.pdbx_seq_one_letter_code
_entity_poly.pdbx_strand_id
1 'polypeptide(L)'
;MKKIGLVALFALLLAGCDDGGEKKAQENLRKAEAALEKENFNEAKLQIDSIRILYPKAFEARKQGVKLMQQVDLKEQRKSLIYLDSMMVVKQAQLDSVKGNFVLEKDTAYQEVGNYFYPTQTVEKNIGRSFLRGQVNEQGEMSLTSIYCAGGTLHHTAVKVSVGGTFAETPASKDSYETTDLGRAIEKADYKMGEDGGVIAFIVANKDKNIQLQFIGDRTYKTAMQPNDRKAIAELTELARILSGMEQIRKDKKEANLKIEFVTRKMQEQEEEK
;
A
#
# COMPACT_ATOMS: atom_id res chain seq x y z
N MET A 1 -37.76 -41.15 -73.29
CA MET A 1 -37.16 -39.80 -73.27
C MET A 1 -37.35 -39.18 -71.90
N LYS A 2 -36.24 -38.78 -71.25
CA LYS A 2 -36.05 -37.67 -70.28
C LYS A 2 -37.11 -37.54 -69.16
N LYS A 3 -36.79 -37.63 -67.86
CA LYS A 3 -35.84 -36.79 -67.13
C LYS A 3 -35.47 -37.47 -65.79
N ILE A 4 -34.35 -38.21 -65.78
CA ILE A 4 -33.58 -38.43 -64.56
C ILE A 4 -32.67 -37.20 -64.47
N GLY A 5 -32.86 -36.37 -63.45
CA GLY A 5 -31.98 -35.25 -63.21
C GLY A 5 -32.73 -34.04 -62.68
N LEU A 6 -33.02 -34.04 -61.38
CA LEU A 6 -32.97 -32.82 -60.56
C LEU A 6 -33.14 -33.10 -59.05
N VAL A 7 -32.50 -34.12 -58.48
CA VAL A 7 -32.54 -34.33 -57.01
C VAL A 7 -31.15 -34.37 -56.37
N ALA A 8 -30.08 -34.46 -57.15
CA ALA A 8 -28.71 -34.51 -56.62
C ALA A 8 -28.04 -33.13 -56.39
N LEU A 9 -28.68 -32.01 -56.76
CA LEU A 9 -28.03 -30.69 -56.75
C LEU A 9 -28.38 -29.79 -55.55
N PHE A 10 -29.33 -30.19 -54.69
CA PHE A 10 -29.74 -29.38 -53.54
C PHE A 10 -29.17 -29.86 -52.18
N ALA A 11 -28.52 -31.03 -52.15
CA ALA A 11 -27.88 -31.56 -50.94
C ALA A 11 -26.41 -31.12 -50.77
N LEU A 12 -25.83 -30.40 -51.75
CA LEU A 12 -24.44 -29.94 -51.73
C LEU A 12 -24.25 -28.49 -51.24
N LEU A 13 -25.33 -27.78 -50.88
CA LEU A 13 -25.28 -26.38 -50.44
C LEU A 13 -25.28 -26.19 -48.91
N LEU A 14 -25.29 -27.27 -48.12
CA LEU A 14 -25.31 -27.20 -46.64
C LEU A 14 -24.03 -27.70 -45.97
N ALA A 15 -22.97 -27.98 -46.73
CA ALA A 15 -21.62 -28.09 -46.17
C ALA A 15 -20.97 -26.70 -46.08
N GLY A 16 -21.64 -25.74 -45.44
CA GLY A 16 -20.92 -24.61 -44.89
C GLY A 16 -20.02 -25.16 -43.79
N CYS A 17 -18.72 -25.22 -44.03
CA CYS A 17 -17.74 -25.54 -42.99
C CYS A 17 -17.97 -24.57 -41.83
N ASP A 18 -18.67 -25.01 -40.78
CA ASP A 18 -18.66 -24.36 -39.48
C ASP A 18 -17.22 -24.41 -39.00
N ASP A 19 -16.50 -23.30 -39.16
CA ASP A 19 -15.11 -23.17 -38.73
C ASP A 19 -14.99 -23.07 -37.20
N GLY A 20 -16.09 -23.29 -36.46
CA GLY A 20 -16.13 -23.19 -35.01
C GLY A 20 -15.89 -21.77 -34.49
N GLY A 21 -15.99 -20.76 -35.35
CA GLY A 21 -15.66 -19.37 -35.05
C GLY A 21 -14.19 -19.03 -35.22
N GLU A 22 -13.36 -19.92 -35.79
CA GLU A 22 -11.90 -19.77 -35.88
C GLU A 22 -11.50 -18.47 -36.60
N LYS A 23 -12.14 -18.11 -37.72
CA LYS A 23 -11.81 -16.85 -38.42
C LYS A 23 -12.04 -15.61 -37.55
N LYS A 24 -13.16 -15.55 -36.83
CA LYS A 24 -13.48 -14.41 -35.96
C LYS A 24 -12.60 -14.39 -34.70
N ALA A 25 -12.25 -15.55 -34.18
CA ALA A 25 -11.28 -15.68 -33.09
C ALA A 25 -9.89 -15.16 -33.51
N GLN A 26 -9.46 -15.48 -34.74
CA GLN A 26 -8.22 -14.97 -35.33
C GLN A 26 -8.23 -13.45 -35.56
N GLU A 27 -9.38 -12.86 -35.89
CA GLU A 27 -9.52 -11.39 -35.94
C GLU A 27 -9.31 -10.75 -34.57
N ASN A 28 -9.88 -11.33 -33.50
CA ASN A 28 -9.63 -10.84 -32.14
C ASN A 28 -8.17 -11.04 -31.73
N LEU A 29 -7.53 -12.13 -32.15
CA LEU A 29 -6.11 -12.36 -31.87
C LEU A 29 -5.24 -11.26 -32.50
N ARG A 30 -5.47 -10.90 -33.77
CA ARG A 30 -4.76 -9.79 -34.43
C ARG A 30 -4.98 -8.45 -33.74
N LYS A 31 -6.20 -8.19 -33.23
CA LYS A 31 -6.49 -6.99 -32.43
C LYS A 31 -5.70 -7.00 -31.12
N ALA A 32 -5.61 -8.15 -30.47
CA ALA A 32 -4.83 -8.31 -29.24
C ALA A 32 -3.33 -8.07 -29.49
N GLU A 33 -2.78 -8.62 -30.58
CA GLU A 33 -1.39 -8.39 -31.00
C GLU A 33 -1.12 -6.90 -31.27
N ALA A 34 -1.98 -6.25 -32.05
CA ALA A 34 -1.86 -4.81 -32.33
C ALA A 34 -2.00 -3.94 -31.06
N ALA A 35 -2.82 -4.37 -30.09
CA ALA A 35 -2.91 -3.71 -28.79
C ALA A 35 -1.64 -3.89 -27.95
N LEU A 36 -1.05 -5.10 -27.94
CA LEU A 36 0.20 -5.39 -27.24
C LEU A 36 1.39 -4.60 -27.81
N GLU A 37 1.46 -4.46 -29.14
CA GLU A 37 2.48 -3.63 -29.81
C GLU A 37 2.42 -2.17 -29.34
N LYS A 38 1.20 -1.65 -29.16
CA LYS A 38 0.92 -0.29 -28.64
C LYS A 38 1.00 -0.20 -27.12
N GLU A 39 1.40 -1.26 -26.43
CA GLU A 39 1.41 -1.37 -24.96
C GLU A 39 0.05 -1.11 -24.30
N ASN A 40 -1.05 -1.30 -25.03
CA ASN A 40 -2.40 -1.26 -24.49
C ASN A 40 -2.78 -2.65 -23.93
N PHE A 41 -2.21 -2.97 -22.77
CA PHE A 41 -2.36 -4.29 -22.14
C PHE A 41 -3.81 -4.63 -21.81
N ASN A 42 -4.61 -3.65 -21.37
CA ASN A 42 -6.03 -3.86 -21.07
C ASN A 42 -6.82 -4.29 -22.30
N GLU A 43 -6.63 -3.61 -23.42
CA GLU A 43 -7.29 -3.99 -24.68
C GLU A 43 -6.81 -5.35 -25.17
N ALA A 44 -5.50 -5.64 -25.07
CA ALA A 44 -4.97 -6.95 -25.46
C ALA A 44 -5.63 -8.09 -24.65
N LYS A 45 -5.72 -7.95 -23.33
CA LYS A 45 -6.39 -8.92 -22.44
C LYS A 45 -7.87 -9.09 -22.78
N LEU A 46 -8.58 -7.99 -23.01
CA LEU A 46 -10.01 -8.00 -23.35
C LEU A 46 -10.28 -8.74 -24.67
N GLN A 47 -9.43 -8.53 -25.68
CA GLN A 47 -9.55 -9.25 -26.94
C GLN A 47 -9.25 -10.75 -26.80
N ILE A 48 -8.24 -11.13 -26.00
CA ILE A 48 -7.93 -12.54 -25.71
C ILE A 48 -9.06 -13.21 -24.92
N ASP A 49 -9.62 -12.53 -23.91
CA ASP A 49 -10.75 -13.03 -23.14
C ASP A 49 -11.99 -13.23 -24.02
N SER A 50 -12.21 -12.32 -24.98
CA SER A 50 -13.27 -12.45 -25.97
C SER A 50 -13.11 -13.71 -26.83
N ILE A 51 -11.88 -14.13 -27.17
CA ILE A 51 -11.65 -15.40 -27.87
C ILE A 51 -12.13 -16.58 -27.02
N ARG A 52 -11.75 -16.59 -25.74
CA ARG A 52 -12.09 -17.66 -24.79
C ARG A 52 -13.60 -17.76 -24.56
N ILE A 53 -14.30 -16.63 -24.46
CA ILE A 53 -15.74 -16.57 -24.15
C ILE A 53 -16.60 -16.82 -25.38
N LEU A 54 -16.31 -16.13 -26.48
CA LEU A 54 -17.20 -16.09 -27.65
C LEU A 54 -16.95 -17.26 -28.62
N TYR A 55 -15.73 -17.81 -28.65
CA TYR A 55 -15.33 -18.83 -29.62
C TYR A 55 -14.72 -20.07 -28.94
N PRO A 56 -15.48 -20.80 -28.09
CA PRO A 56 -14.97 -21.93 -27.33
C PRO A 56 -14.47 -23.09 -28.20
N LYS A 57 -14.94 -23.21 -29.44
CA LYS A 57 -14.53 -24.25 -30.41
C LYS A 57 -13.34 -23.84 -31.29
N ALA A 58 -12.87 -22.59 -31.20
CA ALA A 58 -11.73 -22.09 -31.97
C ALA A 58 -10.41 -22.51 -31.29
N PHE A 59 -10.09 -23.80 -31.32
CA PHE A 59 -9.00 -24.39 -30.54
C PHE A 59 -7.62 -23.78 -30.85
N GLU A 60 -7.34 -23.48 -32.12
CA GLU A 60 -6.05 -22.93 -32.53
C GLU A 60 -5.90 -21.48 -32.06
N ALA A 61 -6.88 -20.61 -32.34
CA ALA A 61 -6.91 -19.23 -31.83
C ALA A 61 -6.86 -19.18 -30.30
N ARG A 62 -7.51 -20.12 -29.59
CA ARG A 62 -7.43 -20.22 -28.13
C ARG A 62 -6.03 -20.59 -27.66
N LYS A 63 -5.38 -21.57 -28.30
CA LYS A 63 -4.00 -21.96 -27.98
C LYS A 63 -3.02 -20.80 -28.21
N GLN A 64 -3.20 -20.05 -29.29
CA GLN A 64 -2.42 -18.85 -29.58
C GLN A 64 -2.72 -17.73 -28.57
N GLY A 65 -4.00 -17.53 -28.21
CA GLY A 65 -4.43 -16.55 -27.22
C GLY A 65 -3.82 -16.77 -25.83
N VAL A 66 -3.66 -18.03 -25.40
CA VAL A 66 -2.96 -18.36 -24.13
C VAL A 66 -1.51 -17.89 -24.17
N LYS A 67 -0.79 -18.16 -25.27
CA LYS A 67 0.61 -17.71 -25.44
C LYS A 67 0.71 -16.19 -25.49
N LEU A 68 -0.22 -15.55 -26.19
CA LEU A 68 -0.27 -14.09 -26.28
C LEU A 68 -0.57 -13.48 -24.90
N MET A 69 -1.45 -14.07 -24.09
CA MET A 69 -1.73 -13.62 -22.73
C MET A 69 -0.47 -13.62 -21.86
N GLN A 70 0.32 -14.70 -21.94
CA GLN A 70 1.59 -14.77 -21.22
C GLN A 70 2.56 -13.66 -21.64
N GLN A 71 2.63 -13.33 -22.93
CA GLN A 71 3.45 -12.22 -23.43
C GLN A 71 2.93 -10.86 -22.95
N VAL A 72 1.61 -10.67 -22.95
CA VAL A 72 0.95 -9.47 -22.43
C VAL A 72 1.28 -9.28 -20.95
N ASP A 73 1.06 -10.30 -20.13
CA ASP A 73 1.34 -10.26 -18.70
C ASP A 73 2.82 -9.99 -18.42
N LEU A 74 3.73 -10.68 -19.12
CA LEU A 74 5.16 -10.48 -18.96
C LEU A 74 5.59 -9.04 -19.30
N LYS A 75 5.10 -8.48 -20.41
CA LYS A 75 5.45 -7.13 -20.85
C LYS A 75 4.84 -6.07 -19.93
N GLU A 76 3.60 -6.26 -19.48
CA GLU A 76 2.94 -5.39 -18.52
C GLU A 76 3.70 -5.34 -17.18
N GLN A 77 4.03 -6.51 -16.60
CA GLN A 77 4.76 -6.55 -15.33
C GLN A 77 6.15 -5.90 -15.44
N ARG A 78 6.87 -6.11 -16.55
CA ARG A 78 8.16 -5.45 -16.80
C ARG A 78 8.00 -3.92 -16.91
N LYS A 79 6.95 -3.43 -17.55
CA LYS A 79 6.65 -2.00 -17.62
C LYS A 79 6.35 -1.42 -16.23
N SER A 80 5.57 -2.14 -15.43
CA SER A 80 5.28 -1.78 -14.04
C SER A 80 6.55 -1.67 -13.20
N LEU A 81 7.51 -2.60 -13.35
CA LEU A 81 8.79 -2.51 -12.64
C LEU A 81 9.58 -1.24 -12.98
N ILE A 82 9.67 -0.87 -14.26
CA ILE A 82 10.36 0.36 -14.69
C ILE A 82 9.73 1.61 -14.05
N TYR A 83 8.39 1.63 -14.00
CA TYR A 83 7.66 2.71 -13.33
C TYR A 83 7.93 2.74 -11.82
N LEU A 84 7.85 1.58 -11.15
CA LEU A 84 8.11 1.46 -9.72
C LEU A 84 9.55 1.87 -9.36
N ASP A 85 10.53 1.53 -10.19
CA ASP A 85 11.93 1.97 -10.03
C ASP A 85 12.05 3.49 -10.09
N SER A 86 11.39 4.12 -11.06
CA SER A 86 11.37 5.57 -11.21
C SER A 86 10.74 6.25 -9.98
N MET A 87 9.64 5.69 -9.48
CA MET A 87 8.98 6.20 -8.27
C MET A 87 9.82 6.01 -7.01
N MET A 88 10.57 4.91 -6.90
CA MET A 88 11.50 4.68 -5.79
C MET A 88 12.60 5.74 -5.75
N VAL A 89 13.16 6.12 -6.91
CA VAL A 89 14.16 7.19 -6.99
C VAL A 89 13.61 8.52 -6.49
N VAL A 90 12.37 8.88 -6.88
CA VAL A 90 11.71 10.09 -6.39
C VAL A 90 11.52 10.06 -4.88
N LYS A 91 11.06 8.92 -4.33
CA LYS A 91 10.86 8.75 -2.88
C LYS A 91 12.18 8.79 -2.10
N GLN A 92 13.23 8.19 -2.65
CA GLN A 92 14.56 8.23 -2.06
C GLN A 92 15.08 9.67 -1.96
N ALA A 93 14.93 10.47 -3.02
CA ALA A 93 15.30 11.88 -2.99
C ALA A 93 14.47 12.69 -1.96
N GLN A 94 13.17 12.40 -1.83
CA GLN A 94 12.33 12.99 -0.78
C GLN A 94 12.88 12.64 0.62
N LEU A 95 13.16 11.37 0.88
CA LEU A 95 13.73 10.92 2.15
C LEU A 95 15.07 11.59 2.44
N ASP A 96 15.98 11.61 1.46
CA ASP A 96 17.31 12.21 1.62
C ASP A 96 17.25 13.70 1.96
N SER A 97 16.25 14.42 1.46
CA SER A 97 16.05 15.84 1.77
C SER A 97 15.57 16.11 3.20
N VAL A 98 14.93 15.15 3.86
CA VAL A 98 14.32 15.36 5.19
C VAL A 98 14.92 14.50 6.30
N LYS A 99 15.59 13.37 6.00
CA LYS A 99 16.06 12.41 7.00
C LYS A 99 17.00 13.01 8.05
N GLY A 100 17.79 14.02 7.66
CA GLY A 100 18.70 14.74 8.56
C GLY A 100 18.00 15.57 9.64
N ASN A 101 16.68 15.79 9.51
CA ASN A 101 15.88 16.51 10.50
C ASN A 101 15.45 15.62 11.67
N PHE A 102 15.72 14.31 11.62
CA PHE A 102 15.27 13.32 12.60
C PHE A 102 16.44 12.62 13.27
N VAL A 103 16.18 12.07 14.46
CA VAL A 103 17.12 11.21 15.19
C VAL A 103 16.63 9.77 15.04
N LEU A 104 17.48 8.89 14.52
CA LEU A 104 17.21 7.45 14.49
C LEU A 104 17.72 6.82 15.79
N GLU A 105 16.80 6.27 16.59
CA GLU A 105 17.13 5.44 17.75
C GLU A 105 16.94 3.97 17.34
N LYS A 106 18.02 3.18 17.37
CA LYS A 106 18.02 1.75 17.05
C LYS A 106 19.05 1.03 17.91
N ASP A 107 18.60 0.08 18.70
CA ASP A 107 19.51 -0.83 19.40
C ASP A 107 19.81 -2.03 18.50
N THR A 108 20.95 -1.99 17.81
CA THR A 108 21.33 -3.04 16.86
C THR A 108 21.58 -4.41 17.52
N ALA A 109 21.70 -4.48 18.85
CA ALA A 109 21.84 -5.76 19.55
C ALA A 109 20.50 -6.51 19.69
N TYR A 110 19.37 -5.78 19.67
CA TYR A 110 18.04 -6.36 19.94
C TYR A 110 16.98 -6.02 18.88
N GLN A 111 17.22 -5.03 18.02
CA GLN A 111 16.22 -4.46 17.11
C GLN A 111 16.68 -4.56 15.64
N GLU A 112 15.87 -5.24 14.84
CA GLU A 112 16.01 -5.24 13.37
C GLU A 112 15.56 -3.91 12.75
N VAL A 113 14.70 -3.17 13.45
CA VAL A 113 14.06 -1.94 12.99
C VAL A 113 14.19 -0.85 14.05
N GLY A 114 14.71 0.31 13.66
CA GLY A 114 14.79 1.50 14.50
C GLY A 114 13.58 2.41 14.39
N ASN A 115 13.50 3.40 15.28
CA ASN A 115 12.48 4.44 15.27
C ASN A 115 13.09 5.83 15.09
N TYR A 116 12.51 6.60 14.19
CA TYR A 116 12.80 8.02 14.01
C TYR A 116 11.99 8.84 15.00
N PHE A 117 12.67 9.79 15.63
CA PHE A 117 12.09 10.82 16.50
C PHE A 117 12.45 12.20 15.99
N TYR A 118 11.60 13.19 16.29
CA TYR A 118 11.97 14.58 16.10
C TYR A 118 12.97 15.02 17.20
N PRO A 119 14.00 15.83 16.92
CA PRO A 119 15.06 16.14 17.88
C PRO A 119 14.62 16.81 19.18
N THR A 120 13.43 17.43 19.23
CA THR A 120 12.87 18.01 20.47
C THR A 120 12.12 16.99 21.32
N GLN A 121 11.89 15.78 20.79
CA GLN A 121 11.14 14.71 21.45
C GLN A 121 12.02 13.55 21.93
N THR A 122 13.35 13.72 21.98
CA THR A 122 14.25 12.76 22.62
C THR A 122 14.03 12.74 24.13
N VAL A 123 14.34 11.62 24.78
CA VAL A 123 14.04 11.40 26.21
C VAL A 123 14.72 12.45 27.09
N GLU A 124 15.98 12.77 26.82
CA GLU A 124 16.81 13.66 27.64
C GLU A 124 16.24 15.08 27.73
N LYS A 125 15.54 15.52 26.68
CA LYS A 125 14.95 16.87 26.61
C LYS A 125 13.57 16.98 27.27
N ASN A 126 12.99 15.85 27.69
CA ASN A 126 11.59 15.77 28.10
C ASN A 126 11.37 15.12 29.47
N ILE A 127 12.42 14.99 30.27
CA ILE A 127 12.35 14.42 31.62
C ILE A 127 11.31 15.19 32.47
N GLY A 128 10.37 14.46 33.06
CA GLY A 128 9.33 15.01 33.92
C GLY A 128 8.22 15.79 33.20
N ARG A 129 8.15 15.73 31.86
CA ARG A 129 7.07 16.38 31.10
C ARG A 129 5.93 15.41 30.83
N SER A 130 4.70 15.93 30.85
CA SER A 130 3.53 15.24 30.29
C SER A 130 3.27 15.73 28.86
N PHE A 131 3.31 14.85 27.87
CA PHE A 131 3.17 15.21 26.45
C PHE A 131 2.84 13.98 25.57
N LEU A 132 2.58 14.21 24.28
CA LEU A 132 2.50 13.16 23.25
C LEU A 132 3.82 13.11 22.49
N ARG A 133 4.50 11.95 22.53
CA ARG A 133 5.71 11.67 21.76
C ARG A 133 5.31 10.95 20.47
N GLY A 134 5.75 11.45 19.32
CA GLY A 134 5.59 10.74 18.05
C GLY A 134 6.83 9.92 17.72
N GLN A 135 6.63 8.82 17.00
CA GLN A 135 7.71 8.05 16.38
C GLN A 135 7.28 7.46 15.05
N VAL A 136 8.25 7.15 14.20
CA VAL A 136 8.04 6.46 12.91
C VAL A 136 9.14 5.42 12.73
N ASN A 137 8.78 4.17 12.48
CA ASN A 137 9.80 3.15 12.24
C ASN A 137 10.38 3.24 10.81
N GLU A 138 11.43 2.47 10.53
CA GLU A 138 12.09 2.46 9.21
C GLU A 138 11.18 2.02 8.04
N GLN A 139 10.03 1.39 8.32
CA GLN A 139 9.00 1.02 7.34
C GLN A 139 7.90 2.08 7.17
N GLY A 140 7.93 3.16 7.95
CA GLY A 140 6.96 4.25 7.88
C GLY A 140 5.70 4.03 8.72
N GLU A 141 5.72 3.08 9.67
CA GLU A 141 4.65 2.91 10.63
C GLU A 141 4.80 3.96 11.73
N MET A 142 3.79 4.82 11.86
CA MET A 142 3.77 5.89 12.85
C MET A 142 2.97 5.49 14.10
N SER A 143 3.44 5.90 15.26
CA SER A 143 2.67 5.83 16.50
C SER A 143 2.86 7.06 17.38
N LEU A 144 1.91 7.26 18.30
CA LEU A 144 2.01 8.18 19.41
C LEU A 144 2.14 7.40 20.72
N THR A 145 3.02 7.86 21.59
CA THR A 145 3.06 7.47 22.99
C THR A 145 2.59 8.66 23.81
N SER A 146 1.48 8.53 24.54
CA SER A 146 1.16 9.47 25.61
C SER A 146 2.10 9.22 26.77
N ILE A 147 2.69 10.28 27.33
CA ILE A 147 3.55 10.21 28.49
C ILE A 147 2.98 11.15 29.53
N TYR A 148 2.55 10.61 30.66
CA TYR A 148 2.07 11.37 31.81
C TYR A 148 3.12 11.33 32.92
N CYS A 149 3.50 12.50 33.43
CA CYS A 149 4.45 12.68 34.53
C CYS A 149 4.16 13.99 35.28
N ALA A 150 2.90 14.26 35.64
CA ALA A 150 2.50 15.49 36.36
C ALA A 150 2.15 15.26 37.85
N GLY A 151 2.59 14.13 38.42
CA GLY A 151 2.41 13.78 39.83
C GLY A 151 1.27 12.79 40.07
N GLY A 152 1.51 11.81 40.96
CA GLY A 152 0.59 10.71 41.22
C GLY A 152 0.33 9.83 39.99
N THR A 153 -0.69 8.98 40.10
CA THR A 153 -1.22 8.15 39.02
C THR A 153 -2.61 8.61 38.59
N LEU A 154 -2.88 8.49 37.29
CA LEU A 154 -4.19 8.63 36.64
C LEU A 154 -4.71 7.30 36.12
N HIS A 155 -3.87 6.28 35.95
CA HIS A 155 -4.19 5.05 35.22
C HIS A 155 -4.75 5.37 33.82
N HIS A 156 -4.13 6.34 33.13
CA HIS A 156 -4.67 6.83 31.87
C HIS A 156 -4.51 5.79 30.75
N THR A 157 -5.56 5.66 29.94
CA THR A 157 -5.58 4.74 28.80
C THR A 157 -5.99 5.43 27.51
N ALA A 158 -6.53 6.66 27.57
CA ALA A 158 -6.91 7.43 26.40
C ALA A 158 -6.39 8.86 26.48
N VAL A 159 -6.29 9.51 25.32
CA VAL A 159 -6.01 10.94 25.23
C VAL A 159 -6.98 11.65 24.30
N LYS A 160 -7.28 12.91 24.62
CA LYS A 160 -8.13 13.78 23.82
C LYS A 160 -7.39 15.06 23.46
N VAL A 161 -7.46 15.43 22.19
CA VAL A 161 -6.96 16.71 21.67
C VAL A 161 -8.11 17.57 21.22
N SER A 162 -8.07 18.87 21.52
CA SER A 162 -9.18 19.79 21.20
C SER A 162 -8.71 21.20 20.86
N VAL A 163 -9.49 21.86 20.00
CA VAL A 163 -9.35 23.27 19.64
C VAL A 163 -10.75 23.90 19.61
N GLY A 164 -11.05 24.77 20.57
CA GLY A 164 -12.40 25.32 20.72
C GLY A 164 -13.42 24.20 20.95
N GLY A 165 -14.44 24.12 20.09
CA GLY A 165 -15.49 23.09 20.17
C GLY A 165 -15.19 21.77 19.44
N THR A 166 -14.11 21.67 18.67
CA THR A 166 -13.76 20.45 17.92
C THR A 166 -12.69 19.64 18.64
N PHE A 167 -12.75 18.32 18.50
CA PHE A 167 -11.81 17.40 19.15
C PHE A 167 -11.62 16.10 18.37
N ALA A 168 -10.54 15.39 18.72
CA ALA A 168 -10.33 13.97 18.42
C ALA A 168 -9.88 13.28 19.70
N GLU A 169 -10.20 12.00 19.85
CA GLU A 169 -9.95 11.21 21.06
C GLU A 169 -9.56 9.79 20.67
N THR A 170 -8.53 9.26 21.30
CA THR A 170 -8.11 7.87 21.09
C THR A 170 -9.13 6.92 21.71
N PRO A 171 -9.27 5.70 21.19
CA PRO A 171 -9.82 4.61 22.01
C PRO A 171 -8.92 4.36 23.24
N ALA A 172 -9.40 3.58 24.21
CA ALA A 172 -8.56 3.07 25.28
C ALA A 172 -7.43 2.20 24.71
N SER A 173 -6.19 2.51 25.08
CA SER A 173 -5.02 1.76 24.65
C SER A 173 -5.03 0.35 25.25
N LYS A 174 -4.52 -0.59 24.48
CA LYS A 174 -4.25 -1.97 24.93
C LYS A 174 -2.82 -2.14 25.43
N ASP A 175 -1.99 -1.10 25.28
CA ASP A 175 -0.57 -1.10 25.59
C ASP A 175 -0.28 0.12 26.49
N SER A 176 -0.60 -0.05 27.77
CA SER A 176 -0.40 0.94 28.81
C SER A 176 0.51 0.39 29.89
N TYR A 177 1.46 1.21 30.34
CA TYR A 177 2.46 0.80 31.32
C TYR A 177 2.77 1.93 32.28
N GLU A 178 3.05 1.54 33.52
CA GLU A 178 3.34 2.44 34.62
C GLU A 178 4.72 2.12 35.17
N THR A 179 5.55 3.14 35.30
CA THR A 179 6.89 3.03 35.84
C THR A 179 7.15 4.14 36.84
N THR A 180 8.26 4.03 37.57
CA THR A 180 8.74 5.09 38.43
C THR A 180 10.17 5.41 38.03
N ASP A 181 10.44 6.69 37.76
CA ASP A 181 11.78 7.19 37.45
C ASP A 181 12.14 8.33 38.40
N LEU A 182 13.29 8.22 39.06
CA LEU A 182 13.75 9.17 40.09
C LEU A 182 12.68 9.54 41.13
N GLY A 183 11.84 8.58 41.52
CA GLY A 183 10.75 8.76 42.48
C GLY A 183 9.49 9.44 41.92
N ARG A 184 9.40 9.64 40.60
CA ARG A 184 8.20 10.16 39.91
C ARG A 184 7.48 9.04 39.18
N ALA A 185 6.18 8.92 39.41
CA ALA A 185 5.32 8.06 38.61
C ALA A 185 5.29 8.57 37.15
N ILE A 186 5.46 7.63 36.22
CA ILE A 186 5.34 7.84 34.80
C ILE A 186 4.34 6.83 34.28
N GLU A 187 3.33 7.29 33.57
CA GLU A 187 2.42 6.42 32.85
C GLU A 187 2.60 6.66 31.36
N LYS A 188 2.50 5.61 30.57
CA LYS A 188 2.55 5.71 29.13
C LYS A 188 1.50 4.83 28.48
N ALA A 189 0.96 5.28 27.37
CA ALA A 189 0.05 4.50 26.55
C ALA A 189 0.33 4.73 25.06
N ASP A 190 0.34 3.64 24.29
CA ASP A 190 0.70 3.68 22.87
C ASP A 190 -0.53 3.62 21.95
N TYR A 191 -0.46 4.35 20.84
CA TYR A 191 -1.51 4.45 19.82
C TYR A 191 -0.89 4.46 18.42
N LYS A 192 -1.21 3.45 17.62
CA LYS A 192 -0.75 3.39 16.21
C LYS A 192 -1.57 4.30 15.33
N MET A 193 -0.95 4.90 14.32
CA MET A 193 -1.66 5.68 13.30
C MET A 193 -2.70 4.80 12.58
N GLY A 194 -3.94 5.26 12.54
CA GLY A 194 -5.09 4.50 12.04
C GLY A 194 -5.89 3.80 13.15
N GLU A 195 -5.32 3.68 14.34
CA GLU A 195 -5.96 3.19 15.57
C GLU A 195 -6.04 4.27 16.66
N ASP A 196 -5.55 5.48 16.37
CA ASP A 196 -5.43 6.62 17.29
C ASP A 196 -6.71 7.49 17.38
N GLY A 197 -7.84 7.01 16.85
CA GLY A 197 -9.10 7.77 16.85
C GLY A 197 -9.03 9.09 16.08
N GLY A 198 -8.05 9.25 15.19
CA GLY A 198 -7.84 10.47 14.39
C GLY A 198 -7.09 11.59 15.13
N VAL A 199 -6.51 11.33 16.29
CA VAL A 199 -5.74 12.31 17.08
C VAL A 199 -4.52 12.85 16.32
N ILE A 200 -3.76 12.00 15.64
CA ILE A 200 -2.63 12.40 14.80
C ILE A 200 -3.12 13.35 13.70
N ALA A 201 -4.14 12.95 12.95
CA ALA A 201 -4.70 13.76 11.87
C ALA A 201 -5.23 15.12 12.38
N PHE A 202 -5.87 15.12 13.55
CA PHE A 202 -6.35 16.34 14.20
C PHE A 202 -5.21 17.28 14.59
N ILE A 203 -4.12 16.74 15.15
CA ILE A 203 -2.93 17.53 15.52
C ILE A 203 -2.30 18.14 14.28
N VAL A 204 -2.12 17.37 13.21
CA VAL A 204 -1.56 17.85 11.93
C VAL A 204 -2.42 18.97 11.34
N ALA A 205 -3.75 18.78 11.28
CA ALA A 205 -4.68 19.76 10.74
C ALA A 205 -4.76 21.06 11.56
N ASN A 206 -4.35 21.04 12.84
CA ASN A 206 -4.42 22.18 13.75
C ASN A 206 -3.04 22.57 14.32
N LYS A 207 -1.93 22.18 13.66
CA LYS A 207 -0.57 22.36 14.18
C LYS A 207 -0.20 23.80 14.58
N ASP A 208 -0.81 24.78 13.92
CA ASP A 208 -0.57 26.22 14.13
C ASP A 208 -1.50 26.84 15.19
N LYS A 209 -2.44 26.07 15.75
CA LYS A 209 -3.38 26.52 16.78
C LYS A 209 -2.97 26.03 18.16
N ASN A 210 -3.53 26.64 19.21
CA ASN A 210 -3.37 26.15 20.57
C ASN A 210 -4.25 24.89 20.78
N ILE A 211 -3.62 23.72 20.83
CA ILE A 211 -4.29 22.44 21.06
C ILE A 211 -4.25 22.12 22.57
N GLN A 212 -5.43 21.94 23.16
CA GLN A 212 -5.55 21.39 24.51
C GLN A 212 -5.45 19.87 24.44
N LEU A 213 -4.54 19.30 25.23
CA LEU A 213 -4.34 17.87 25.44
C LEU A 213 -4.95 17.45 26.79
N GLN A 214 -5.66 16.33 26.79
CA GLN A 214 -6.23 15.72 27.98
C GLN A 214 -5.79 14.26 28.06
N PHE A 215 -5.34 13.84 29.24
CA PHE A 215 -5.06 12.46 29.58
C PHE A 215 -6.27 11.92 30.35
N ILE A 216 -6.81 10.77 29.91
CA ILE A 216 -8.07 10.22 30.39
C ILE A 216 -7.81 8.86 31.04
N GLY A 217 -8.02 8.82 32.35
CA GLY A 217 -8.03 7.61 33.19
C GLY A 217 -9.05 7.77 34.31
N ASP A 218 -8.69 7.37 35.53
CA ASP A 218 -9.50 7.58 36.75
C ASP A 218 -9.88 9.05 36.96
N ARG A 219 -8.96 9.93 36.56
CA ARG A 219 -9.14 11.38 36.53
C ARG A 219 -8.60 11.94 35.22
N THR A 220 -9.13 13.10 34.83
CA THR A 220 -8.64 13.81 33.65
C THR A 220 -7.59 14.85 34.02
N TYR A 221 -6.39 14.72 33.46
CA TYR A 221 -5.38 15.78 33.50
C TYR A 221 -5.38 16.56 32.19
N LYS A 222 -5.29 17.90 32.27
CA LYS A 222 -5.35 18.79 31.09
C LYS A 222 -4.09 19.65 31.01
N THR A 223 -3.56 19.80 29.81
CA THR A 223 -2.43 20.68 29.51
C THR A 223 -2.54 21.23 28.09
N ALA A 224 -1.73 22.23 27.74
CA ALA A 224 -1.61 22.71 26.37
C ALA A 224 -0.42 22.04 25.68
N MET A 225 -0.61 21.58 24.43
CA MET A 225 0.50 21.05 23.64
C MET A 225 1.50 22.16 23.32
N GLN A 226 2.80 21.89 23.47
CA GLN A 226 3.81 22.86 23.07
C GLN A 226 3.88 22.95 21.53
N PRO A 227 4.25 24.13 20.96
CA PRO A 227 4.41 24.27 19.51
C PRO A 227 5.36 23.24 18.89
N ASN A 228 6.46 22.91 19.58
CA ASN A 228 7.42 21.92 19.11
C ASN A 228 6.86 20.50 19.10
N ASP A 229 5.94 20.14 20.01
CA ASP A 229 5.30 18.82 20.02
C ASP A 229 4.34 18.67 18.82
N ARG A 230 3.59 19.74 18.52
CA ARG A 230 2.72 19.76 17.32
C ARG A 230 3.52 19.70 16.03
N LYS A 231 4.64 20.45 15.96
CA LYS A 231 5.55 20.41 14.82
C LYS A 231 6.16 19.01 14.66
N ALA A 232 6.67 18.42 15.73
CA ALA A 232 7.28 17.09 15.69
C ALA A 232 6.33 16.04 15.12
N ILE A 233 5.08 16.01 15.59
CA ILE A 233 4.06 15.08 15.08
C ILE A 233 3.81 15.32 13.58
N ALA A 234 3.70 16.57 13.14
CA ALA A 234 3.49 16.89 11.73
C ALA A 234 4.67 16.48 10.82
N GLU A 235 5.90 16.74 11.25
CA GLU A 235 7.12 16.35 10.50
C GLU A 235 7.25 14.82 10.44
N LEU A 236 6.96 14.13 11.54
CA LEU A 236 6.95 12.67 11.59
C LEU A 236 5.85 12.07 10.70
N THR A 237 4.65 12.66 10.64
CA THR A 237 3.61 12.20 9.72
C THR A 237 4.05 12.28 8.26
N GLU A 238 4.78 13.32 7.88
CA GLU A 238 5.33 13.43 6.53
C GLU A 238 6.43 12.40 6.26
N LEU A 239 7.32 12.16 7.23
CA LEU A 239 8.31 11.08 7.14
C LEU A 239 7.65 9.70 6.98
N ALA A 240 6.61 9.41 7.77
CA ALA A 240 5.83 8.18 7.69
C ALA A 240 5.24 7.97 6.30
N ARG A 241 4.68 9.03 5.69
CA ARG A 241 4.14 9.00 4.32
C ARG A 241 5.21 8.70 3.25
N ILE A 242 6.43 9.20 3.42
CA ILE A 242 7.55 8.90 2.51
C ILE A 242 7.96 7.43 2.66
N LEU A 243 8.24 6.98 3.88
CA LEU A 243 8.73 5.64 4.18
C LEU A 243 7.71 4.55 3.84
N SER A 244 6.45 4.73 4.22
CA SER A 244 5.37 3.79 3.87
C SER A 244 5.15 3.71 2.36
N GLY A 245 5.30 4.84 1.64
CA GLY A 245 5.27 4.86 0.18
C GLY A 245 6.41 4.07 -0.45
N MET A 246 7.62 4.15 0.11
CA MET A 246 8.75 3.30 -0.31
C MET A 246 8.46 1.83 -0.04
N GLU A 247 7.90 1.51 1.13
CA GLU A 247 7.57 0.14 1.51
C GLU A 247 6.51 -0.47 0.60
N GLN A 248 5.49 0.30 0.22
CA GLN A 248 4.50 -0.12 -0.77
C GLN A 248 5.16 -0.42 -2.12
N ILE A 249 6.05 0.44 -2.61
CA ILE A 249 6.78 0.20 -3.86
C ILE A 249 7.60 -1.10 -3.78
N ARG A 250 8.25 -1.40 -2.64
CA ARG A 250 8.99 -2.67 -2.46
C ARG A 250 8.06 -3.88 -2.55
N LYS A 251 6.88 -3.81 -1.92
CA LYS A 251 5.86 -4.87 -1.99
C LYS A 251 5.37 -5.07 -3.42
N ASP A 252 5.04 -3.99 -4.13
CA ASP A 252 4.56 -4.04 -5.51
C ASP A 252 5.63 -4.62 -6.46
N LYS A 253 6.91 -4.25 -6.27
CA LYS A 253 8.02 -4.83 -7.03
C LYS A 253 8.16 -6.33 -6.77
N LYS A 254 8.04 -6.76 -5.51
CA LYS A 254 8.09 -8.19 -5.15
C LYS A 254 6.95 -8.96 -5.83
N GLU A 255 5.73 -8.42 -5.80
CA GLU A 255 4.58 -9.05 -6.46
C GLU A 255 4.78 -9.13 -7.98
N ALA A 256 5.24 -8.06 -8.62
CA ALA A 256 5.52 -8.04 -10.06
C ALA A 256 6.60 -9.07 -10.44
N ASN A 257 7.68 -9.18 -9.66
CA ASN A 257 8.72 -10.19 -9.88
C ASN A 257 8.18 -11.61 -9.75
N LEU A 258 7.38 -11.90 -8.72
CA LEU A 258 6.75 -13.22 -8.56
C LEU A 258 5.85 -13.59 -9.75
N LYS A 259 5.10 -12.62 -10.29
CA LYS A 259 4.30 -12.82 -11.51
C LYS A 259 5.17 -13.09 -12.74
N ILE A 260 6.26 -12.34 -12.91
CA ILE A 260 7.23 -12.55 -13.99
C ILE A 260 7.84 -13.95 -13.91
N GLU A 261 8.30 -14.37 -12.74
CA GLU A 261 8.86 -15.71 -12.50
C GLU A 261 7.85 -16.80 -12.83
N PHE A 262 6.61 -16.65 -12.35
CA PHE A 262 5.53 -17.60 -12.63
C PHE A 262 5.23 -17.72 -14.13
N VAL A 263 5.02 -16.59 -14.82
CA VAL A 263 4.70 -16.59 -16.25
C VAL A 263 5.88 -17.12 -17.08
N THR A 264 7.12 -16.72 -16.76
CA THR A 264 8.32 -17.18 -17.45
C THR A 264 8.47 -18.70 -17.36
N ARG A 265 8.31 -19.27 -16.15
CA ARG A 265 8.31 -20.72 -15.95
C ARG A 265 7.21 -21.41 -16.76
N LYS A 266 6.00 -20.85 -16.79
CA LYS A 266 4.89 -21.43 -17.58
C LYS A 266 5.15 -21.39 -19.08
N MET A 267 5.87 -20.39 -19.58
CA MET A 267 6.27 -20.34 -20.99
C MET A 267 7.33 -21.40 -21.29
N GLN A 268 8.30 -21.62 -20.39
CA GLN A 268 9.34 -22.65 -20.53
C GLN A 268 8.74 -24.07 -20.54
N GLU A 269 7.86 -24.39 -19.59
CA GLU A 269 7.16 -25.70 -19.53
C GLU A 269 6.43 -26.00 -20.85
N GLN A 270 5.77 -25.00 -21.46
CA GLN A 270 5.07 -25.16 -22.74
C GLN A 270 5.99 -25.29 -23.96
N GLU A 271 7.26 -24.88 -23.84
CA GLU A 271 8.26 -25.08 -24.88
C GLU A 271 8.88 -26.48 -24.79
N GLU A 272 9.03 -27.03 -23.59
CA GLU A 272 9.53 -28.39 -23.34
C GLU A 272 8.52 -29.49 -23.69
N GLU A 273 7.21 -29.18 -23.65
CA GLU A 273 6.13 -30.10 -24.04
C GLU A 273 5.90 -30.21 -25.57
N LYS A 274 6.67 -29.48 -26.39
CA LYS A 274 6.61 -29.54 -27.87
C LYS A 274 7.60 -30.53 -28.47
#